data_AF-A0A9C8E6E4-F1
#
_entry.id   AF-A0A9C8E6E4-F1
#
_cell.length_a   1.000
_cell.length_b   1.000
_cell.length_c   1.000
_cell.angle_alpha   90.00
_cell.angle_beta   90.00
_cell.angle_gamma   90.00
#
_symmetry.space_group_name_H-M   'P 1'
#
loop_
_entity.id
_entity.type
_entity.pdbx_description
1 polymer ?
#
loop_
_entity_poly.entity_id
_entity_poly.type
_entity_poly.pdbx_seq_one_letter_code
_entity_poly.pdbx_strand_id
1 'polypeptide(L)'
;MKTLFLGLVKMTMRNVCDFLIALICIALVLGGCNPRDQAFSGQMAMSHLQKLCSFGPHPVGSSSQQRVRAYITHTLQKLGWEGQEQKFTYKGIEGCNIFAFKGEGKAILIGTHYDTRPYADRN
;
A
#
# COMPACT_ATOMS: atom_id res chain seq x y z
N MET A 1 33.58 -19.54 -53.27
CA MET A 1 34.00 -19.91 -51.89
C MET A 1 33.74 -18.84 -50.82
N LYS A 2 33.87 -17.53 -51.09
CA LYS A 2 33.68 -16.47 -50.07
C LYS A 2 32.23 -16.28 -49.57
N THR A 3 31.22 -16.63 -50.37
CA THR A 3 29.80 -16.46 -50.04
C THR A 3 29.25 -17.51 -49.08
N LEU A 4 29.73 -18.75 -49.13
CA LEU A 4 29.33 -19.83 -48.20
C LEU A 4 29.85 -19.62 -46.78
N PHE A 5 31.09 -19.12 -46.63
CA PHE A 5 31.71 -18.90 -45.33
C PHE A 5 31.03 -17.75 -44.55
N LEU A 6 30.62 -16.69 -45.24
CA LEU A 6 29.91 -15.55 -44.64
C LEU A 6 28.48 -15.91 -44.23
N GLY A 7 27.84 -16.84 -44.93
CA GLY A 7 26.52 -17.39 -44.58
C GLY A 7 26.55 -18.25 -43.32
N LEU A 8 27.58 -19.10 -43.18
CA LEU A 8 27.75 -19.97 -42.01
C LEU A 8 27.99 -19.15 -40.73
N VAL A 9 28.84 -18.12 -40.78
CA VAL A 9 29.13 -17.21 -39.65
C VAL A 9 27.90 -16.39 -39.25
N LYS A 10 27.12 -15.88 -40.22
CA LYS A 10 25.85 -15.18 -39.94
C LYS A 10 24.79 -16.09 -39.30
N MET A 11 24.77 -17.37 -39.67
CA MET A 11 23.86 -18.37 -39.11
C MET A 11 24.27 -18.76 -37.68
N THR A 12 25.57 -18.88 -37.40
CA THR A 12 26.07 -19.11 -36.02
C THR A 12 25.82 -17.91 -35.12
N MET A 13 26.02 -16.68 -35.61
CA MET A 13 25.77 -15.46 -34.81
C MET A 13 24.28 -15.25 -34.49
N ARG A 14 23.36 -15.61 -35.40
CA ARG A 14 21.92 -15.54 -35.15
C ARG A 14 21.49 -16.49 -34.05
N ASN A 15 21.96 -17.74 -34.12
CA ASN A 15 21.66 -18.76 -33.11
C ASN A 15 22.22 -18.40 -31.72
N VAL A 16 23.36 -17.71 -31.65
CA VAL A 16 23.92 -17.21 -30.38
C VAL A 16 23.08 -16.06 -29.82
N CYS A 17 22.63 -15.12 -30.65
CA CYS A 17 21.72 -14.06 -30.23
C CYS A 17 20.39 -14.62 -29.73
N ASP A 18 19.80 -15.58 -30.44
CA ASP A 18 18.54 -16.22 -30.05
C ASP A 18 18.69 -16.96 -28.72
N PHE A 19 19.82 -17.62 -28.49
CA PHE A 19 20.12 -18.29 -27.22
C PHE A 19 20.31 -17.31 -26.07
N LEU A 20 21.01 -16.19 -26.29
CA LEU A 20 21.18 -15.13 -25.29
C LEU A 20 19.87 -14.45 -24.93
N ILE A 21 19.01 -14.18 -25.91
CA ILE A 21 17.66 -13.62 -25.68
C ILE A 21 16.82 -14.61 -24.86
N ALA A 22 16.85 -15.90 -25.20
CA ALA A 22 16.14 -16.93 -24.44
C ALA A 22 16.63 -16.99 -22.98
N LEU A 23 17.94 -16.90 -22.75
CA LEU A 23 18.54 -16.92 -21.41
C LEU A 23 18.12 -15.70 -20.56
N ILE A 24 18.07 -14.51 -21.18
CA ILE A 24 17.57 -13.28 -20.54
C ILE A 24 16.08 -13.41 -20.21
N CYS A 25 15.26 -13.90 -21.13
CA CYS A 25 13.84 -14.14 -20.91
C CYS A 25 13.60 -15.13 -19.75
N ILE A 26 14.38 -16.22 -19.69
CA ILE A 26 14.30 -17.21 -18.60
C ILE A 26 14.71 -16.57 -17.26
N ALA A 27 15.79 -15.78 -17.23
CA ALA A 27 16.20 -15.08 -16.01
C ALA A 27 15.14 -14.09 -15.51
N LEU A 28 14.46 -13.38 -16.42
CA LEU A 28 13.37 -12.47 -16.09
C LEU A 28 12.14 -13.21 -15.54
N VAL A 29 11.82 -14.39 -16.07
CA VAL A 29 10.71 -15.23 -15.58
C VAL A 29 11.03 -15.81 -14.19
N LEU A 30 12.28 -16.21 -13.93
CA LEU A 30 12.68 -16.80 -12.65
C LEU A 30 12.84 -15.78 -11.50
N GLY A 31 13.05 -14.49 -11.81
CA GLY A 31 13.15 -13.43 -10.79
C GLY A 31 11.81 -12.87 -10.29
N GLY A 32 10.69 -13.25 -10.89
CA GLY A 32 9.39 -12.58 -10.70
C GLY A 32 8.59 -13.00 -9.46
N CYS A 33 8.86 -14.16 -8.87
CA CYS A 33 8.08 -14.69 -7.75
C CYS A 33 8.90 -14.74 -6.47
N ASN A 34 8.98 -13.61 -5.78
CA ASN A 34 9.28 -13.63 -4.35
C ASN A 34 7.95 -13.41 -3.61
N PRO A 35 7.25 -14.47 -3.16
CA PRO A 35 6.10 -14.32 -2.29
C PRO A 35 6.61 -13.75 -0.98
N ARG A 36 6.64 -12.42 -0.89
CA ARG A 36 6.82 -11.76 0.40
C ARG A 36 5.55 -12.04 1.18
N ASP A 37 5.59 -13.02 2.06
CA ASP A 37 4.74 -13.04 3.24
C ASP A 37 4.92 -11.67 3.88
N GLN A 38 3.91 -10.80 3.76
CA GLN A 38 3.97 -9.47 4.33
C GLN A 38 3.78 -9.61 5.84
N ALA A 39 4.86 -9.98 6.52
CA ALA A 39 4.95 -9.89 7.97
C ALA A 39 4.72 -8.44 8.40
N PHE A 40 4.20 -8.28 9.62
CA PHE A 40 4.02 -6.96 10.22
C PHE A 40 5.35 -6.18 10.22
N SER A 41 5.32 -4.94 9.71
CA SER A 41 6.48 -4.03 9.75
C SER A 41 6.27 -2.94 10.78
N GLY A 42 7.03 -3.00 11.88
CA GLY A 42 7.03 -1.95 12.90
C GLY A 42 7.48 -0.60 12.34
N GLN A 43 8.38 -0.58 11.35
CA GLN A 43 8.82 0.65 10.69
C GLN A 43 7.69 1.32 9.90
N MET A 44 6.88 0.55 9.17
CA MET A 44 5.69 1.11 8.49
C MET A 44 4.65 1.59 9.50
N ALA A 45 4.41 0.83 10.56
CA ALA A 45 3.48 1.25 11.61
C ALA A 45 3.91 2.57 12.27
N MET A 46 5.21 2.71 12.59
CA MET A 46 5.77 3.93 13.15
C MET A 46 5.67 5.12 12.18
N SER A 47 5.89 4.92 10.88
CA SER A 47 5.77 6.01 9.90
C SER A 47 4.33 6.52 9.75
N HIS A 48 3.33 5.62 9.80
CA HIS A 48 1.93 6.01 9.87
C HIS A 48 1.62 6.82 11.14
N LEU A 49 2.14 6.38 12.30
CA LEU A 49 1.97 7.11 13.56
C LEU A 49 2.60 8.51 13.51
N GLN A 50 3.83 8.63 13.03
CA GLN A 50 4.51 9.91 12.83
C GLN A 50 3.71 10.82 11.91
N LYS A 51 3.13 10.27 10.83
CA LYS A 51 2.28 11.03 9.93
C LYS A 51 1.01 11.54 10.63
N LEU A 52 0.35 10.71 11.43
CA LEU A 52 -0.81 11.11 12.24
C LEU A 52 -0.44 12.24 13.22
N CYS A 53 0.67 12.10 13.96
CA CYS A 53 1.16 13.12 14.88
C CYS A 53 1.50 14.44 14.17
N SER A 54 1.99 14.38 12.92
CA SER A 54 2.35 15.58 12.15
C SER A 54 1.16 16.51 11.84
N PHE A 55 -0.08 16.01 11.93
CA PHE A 55 -1.27 16.84 11.78
C PHE A 55 -1.62 17.66 13.03
N GLY A 56 -0.92 17.42 14.14
CA GLY A 56 -1.18 17.99 15.47
C GLY A 56 -2.29 17.25 16.22
N PRO A 57 -2.67 17.74 17.42
CA PRO A 57 -3.87 17.27 18.11
C PRO A 57 -5.09 17.36 17.19
N HIS A 58 -5.90 16.30 17.22
CA HIS A 58 -7.05 16.10 16.35
C HIS A 58 -8.27 15.65 17.15
N PRO A 59 -8.77 16.50 18.07
CA PRO A 59 -10.02 16.25 18.75
C PRO A 59 -11.19 16.23 17.76
N VAL A 60 -12.26 15.51 18.11
CA VAL A 60 -13.47 15.38 17.28
C VAL A 60 -13.99 16.76 16.88
N GLY A 61 -14.36 16.91 15.60
CA GLY A 61 -14.84 18.18 15.02
C GLY A 61 -13.75 19.16 14.57
N SER A 62 -12.48 18.96 14.96
CA SER A 62 -11.39 19.86 14.54
C SER A 62 -10.99 19.69 13.07
N SER A 63 -10.36 20.72 12.50
CA SER A 63 -9.79 20.65 11.14
C SER A 63 -8.67 19.60 11.03
N SER A 64 -7.89 19.40 12.09
CA SER A 64 -6.87 18.36 12.15
C SER A 64 -7.46 16.96 12.08
N GLN A 65 -8.59 16.71 12.76
CA GLN A 65 -9.31 15.43 12.69
C GLN A 65 -9.82 15.14 11.27
N GLN A 66 -10.27 16.16 10.55
CA GLN A 66 -10.67 16.01 9.14
C GLN A 66 -9.49 15.62 8.24
N ARG A 67 -8.30 16.21 8.47
CA ARG A 67 -7.07 15.85 7.73
C ARG A 67 -6.61 14.43 8.04
N VAL A 68 -6.68 14.02 9.31
CA VAL A 68 -6.39 12.65 9.74
C VAL A 68 -7.36 11.66 9.09
N ARG A 69 -8.67 11.94 9.10
CA ARG A 69 -9.67 11.11 8.43
C ARG A 69 -9.34 10.93 6.94
N ALA A 70 -9.07 12.03 6.25
CA ALA A 70 -8.72 11.99 4.83
C ALA A 70 -7.47 11.15 4.57
N TYR A 71 -6.45 11.26 5.43
CA TYR A 71 -5.25 10.43 5.34
C TYR A 71 -5.54 8.94 5.51
N ILE A 72 -6.34 8.57 6.51
CA ILE A 72 -6.72 7.17 6.78
C ILE A 72 -7.53 6.61 5.60
N THR A 73 -8.59 7.30 5.19
CA THR A 73 -9.46 6.87 4.08
C THR A 73 -8.67 6.70 2.78
N HIS A 74 -7.80 7.66 2.44
CA HIS A 74 -6.96 7.57 1.24
C HIS A 74 -5.95 6.42 1.30
N THR A 75 -5.37 6.18 2.48
CA THR A 75 -4.42 5.08 2.68
C THR A 75 -5.12 3.73 2.51
N LEU A 76 -6.31 3.56 3.09
CA LEU A 76 -7.13 2.36 2.94
C LEU A 76 -7.51 2.10 1.49
N GLN A 77 -7.97 3.13 0.78
CA GLN A 77 -8.30 3.03 -0.65
C GLN A 77 -7.10 2.58 -1.49
N LYS A 78 -5.91 3.16 -1.24
CA LYS A 78 -4.66 2.76 -1.91
C LYS A 78 -4.27 1.30 -1.65
N LEU A 79 -4.65 0.75 -0.50
CA LEU A 79 -4.42 -0.64 -0.12
C LEU A 79 -5.53 -1.59 -0.62
N GLY A 80 -6.48 -1.08 -1.42
CA GLY A 80 -7.58 -1.84 -1.99
C GLY A 80 -8.63 -2.24 -0.96
N TRP A 81 -8.87 -1.40 0.06
CA TRP A 81 -9.99 -1.56 0.99
C TRP A 81 -11.17 -0.69 0.55
N GLU A 82 -12.39 -1.20 0.75
CA GLU A 82 -13.60 -0.43 0.54
C GLU A 82 -13.90 0.40 1.80
N GLY A 83 -13.59 1.70 1.72
CA GLY A 83 -13.82 2.64 2.82
C GLY A 83 -15.22 3.26 2.79
N GLN A 84 -15.90 3.26 3.94
CA GLN A 84 -17.19 3.92 4.14
C GLN A 84 -17.12 4.88 5.34
N GLU A 85 -17.58 6.12 5.14
CA GLU A 85 -17.70 7.10 6.22
C GLU A 85 -19.10 7.05 6.83
N GLN A 86 -19.18 6.90 8.15
CA GLN A 86 -20.44 7.02 8.90
C GLN A 86 -20.39 8.30 9.72
N LYS A 87 -21.12 9.32 9.27
CA LYS A 87 -21.23 10.61 9.97
C LYS A 87 -22.25 10.52 11.10
N PHE A 88 -21.99 11.23 12.19
CA PHE A 88 -22.90 11.35 13.33
C PHE A 88 -22.72 12.69 14.01
N THR A 89 -23.73 13.13 14.75
CA THR A 89 -23.66 14.33 15.59
C THR A 89 -23.82 13.93 17.04
N TYR A 90 -22.88 14.32 17.90
CA TYR A 90 -22.95 14.06 19.33
C TYR A 90 -22.71 15.35 20.11
N LYS A 91 -23.68 15.75 20.95
CA LYS A 91 -23.65 17.00 21.72
C LYS A 91 -23.32 18.24 20.85
N GLY A 92 -23.86 18.29 19.64
CA GLY A 92 -23.63 19.38 18.68
C GLY A 92 -22.27 19.36 17.97
N ILE A 93 -21.46 18.32 18.18
CA ILE A 93 -20.18 18.12 17.49
C ILE A 93 -20.35 17.08 16.39
N GLU A 94 -19.97 17.44 15.17
CA GLU A 94 -19.90 16.54 14.02
C GLU A 94 -18.74 15.55 14.18
N GLY A 95 -19.07 14.26 14.20
CA GLY A 95 -18.15 13.13 14.25
C GLY A 95 -18.26 12.25 13.01
N CYS A 96 -17.29 11.36 12.84
CA CYS A 96 -17.29 10.43 11.72
C CYS A 96 -16.57 9.14 12.10
N ASN A 97 -17.20 8.00 11.93
CA ASN A 97 -16.51 6.72 11.93
C ASN A 97 -16.01 6.41 10.51
N ILE A 98 -14.92 5.65 10.42
CA ILE A 98 -14.39 5.12 9.16
C ILE A 98 -14.52 3.60 9.25
N PHE A 99 -15.28 3.00 8.35
CA PHE A 99 -15.33 1.56 8.16
C PHE A 99 -14.51 1.19 6.93
N ALA A 100 -13.82 0.06 7.00
CA ALA A 100 -13.03 -0.45 5.88
C ALA A 100 -13.27 -1.95 5.75
N PHE A 101 -13.68 -2.39 4.56
CA PHE A 101 -14.04 -3.78 4.29
C PHE A 101 -13.10 -4.38 3.25
N LYS A 102 -12.80 -5.68 3.42
CA LYS A 102 -12.00 -6.47 2.48
C LYS A 102 -12.37 -7.95 2.58
N GLY A 103 -12.63 -8.57 1.43
CA GLY A 103 -13.08 -9.96 1.35
C GLY A 103 -14.58 -10.12 1.60
N GLU A 104 -15.04 -11.38 1.63
CA GLU A 104 -16.45 -11.77 1.77
C GLU A 104 -16.61 -12.89 2.82
N GLY A 105 -17.80 -13.04 3.41
CA GLY A 105 -18.12 -14.12 4.36
C GLY A 105 -17.92 -13.75 5.84
N LYS A 106 -17.44 -14.70 6.65
CA LYS A 106 -17.20 -14.49 8.09
C LYS A 106 -16.13 -13.41 8.29
N ALA A 107 -16.44 -12.41 9.09
CA ALA A 107 -15.57 -11.25 9.30
C ALA A 107 -14.89 -11.26 10.68
N ILE A 108 -13.70 -10.66 10.74
CA ILE A 108 -13.04 -10.25 11.97
C ILE A 108 -13.09 -8.73 12.03
N LEU A 109 -13.59 -8.17 13.13
CA LEU A 109 -13.60 -6.73 13.36
C LEU A 109 -12.38 -6.33 14.19
N ILE A 110 -11.58 -5.40 13.66
CA ILE A 110 -10.48 -4.75 14.37
C ILE A 110 -10.81 -3.25 14.42
N GLY A 111 -10.78 -2.66 15.61
CA GLY A 111 -11.16 -1.27 15.83
C GLY A 111 -10.16 -0.52 16.69
N THR A 112 -10.01 0.77 16.42
CA THR A 112 -9.28 1.74 17.25
C THR A 112 -9.98 3.08 17.17
N HIS A 113 -9.84 3.91 18.21
CA HIS A 113 -10.12 5.33 18.09
C HIS A 113 -9.00 5.99 17.28
N TYR A 114 -9.30 7.11 16.61
CA TYR A 114 -8.33 7.89 15.84
C TYR A 114 -8.37 9.38 16.17
N ASP A 115 -9.21 9.81 17.10
CA ASP A 115 -9.26 11.15 17.65
C ASP A 115 -8.33 11.29 18.88
N THR A 116 -7.94 12.53 19.18
CA THR A 116 -7.22 12.86 20.42
C THR A 116 -8.12 13.51 21.45
N ARG A 117 -7.78 13.33 22.72
CA ARG A 117 -8.39 14.10 23.79
C ARG A 117 -8.12 15.62 23.62
N PRO A 118 -9.12 16.50 23.83
CA PRO A 118 -8.93 17.94 23.68
C PRO A 118 -8.11 18.57 24.82
N TYR A 119 -8.03 17.92 25.98
CA TYR A 119 -7.32 18.41 27.15
C TYR A 119 -6.38 17.34 27.72
N ALA A 120 -5.20 17.77 28.15
CA ALA A 120 -4.24 16.97 28.92
C ALA A 120 -4.41 17.29 30.41
N ASP A 121 -5.49 16.79 31.02
CA ASP A 121 -5.93 17.11 32.38
C ASP A 121 -5.51 16.07 33.43
N ARG A 122 -4.69 15.09 33.05
CA ARG A 122 -4.15 14.06 33.93
C ARG A 122 -2.66 13.92 33.68
N ASN A 123 -1.90 13.84 34.78
CA ASN A 123 -0.46 13.61 34.79
C ASN A 123 -0.17 12.13 35.09
#